data_AF-A0A9X8VD94-F1
#
_entry.id   AF-A0A9X8VD94-F1
#
_cell.length_a   1.000
_cell.length_b   1.000
_cell.length_c   1.000
_cell.angle_alpha   90.00
_cell.angle_beta   90.00
_cell.angle_gamma   90.00
#
_symmetry.space_group_name_H-M   'P 1'
#
loop_
_entity.id
_entity.type
_entity.pdbx_description
1 polymer ?
#
loop_
_entity_poly.entity_id
_entity_poly.type
_entity_poly.pdbx_seq_one_letter_code
_entity_poly.pdbx_strand_id
1 'polypeptide(L)' 'AATEARYLSYVRFLVSTEGRYTHFDSGSHGFNAQTKMWEKYQRMLAIWLACPRQYHLSAVEIAQIINA' A
#
# COMPACT_ATOMS: atom_id res chain seq x y z
N ALA A 1 9.10 -14.36 13.61
CA ALA A 1 8.00 -13.43 13.94
C ALA A 1 7.74 -12.54 12.72
N ALA A 2 6.48 -12.30 12.34
CA ALA A 2 6.17 -11.38 11.24
C ALA A 2 6.60 -9.96 11.64
N THR A 3 7.56 -9.39 10.91
CA THR A 3 8.22 -8.12 11.28
C THR A 3 7.33 -6.89 11.17
N GLU A 4 6.15 -7.03 10.56
CA GLU A 4 5.20 -5.93 10.28
C GLU A 4 3.77 -6.28 10.75
N ALA A 5 3.62 -7.18 11.74
CA ALA A 5 2.33 -7.72 12.17
C ALA A 5 1.30 -6.64 12.56
N ARG A 6 1.71 -5.57 13.23
CA ARG A 6 0.83 -4.46 13.61
C ARG A 6 0.18 -3.79 12.40
N TYR A 7 0.95 -3.57 11.33
CA TYR A 7 0.44 -2.93 10.12
C TYR A 7 -0.52 -3.85 9.37
N LEU A 8 -0.18 -5.14 9.25
CA LEU A 8 -1.06 -6.14 8.65
C LEU A 8 -2.41 -6.24 9.38
N SER A 9 -2.39 -6.31 10.71
CA SER A 9 -3.62 -6.36 11.51
C SER A 9 -4.48 -5.11 11.30
N TYR A 10 -3.85 -3.93 11.19
CA TYR A 10 -4.58 -2.70 10.96
C TYR A 10 -5.22 -2.63 9.56
N VAL A 11 -4.52 -3.11 8.52
CA VAL A 11 -5.11 -3.25 7.17
C VAL A 11 -6.35 -4.15 7.23
N ARG A 12 -6.27 -5.30 7.91
CA ARG A 12 -7.40 -6.21 8.06
C ARG A 12 -8.56 -5.59 8.84
N PHE A 13 -8.28 -4.83 9.88
CA PHE A 13 -9.30 -4.08 10.62
C PHE A 13 -10.01 -3.06 9.71
N LEU A 14 -9.26 -2.26 8.94
CA LEU A 14 -9.84 -1.28 8.00
C LEU A 14 -10.73 -1.93 6.92
N VAL A 15 -10.36 -3.12 6.44
CA VAL A 15 -11.11 -3.81 5.39
C VAL A 15 -12.30 -4.58 5.96
N SER A 16 -12.06 -5.47 6.93
CA SER A 16 -13.08 -6.40 7.44
C SER A 16 -14.01 -5.79 8.48
N THR A 17 -13.54 -4.84 9.29
CA THR A 17 -14.35 -4.25 10.37
C THR A 17 -14.92 -2.90 9.95
N GLU A 18 -14.10 -2.01 9.38
CA GLU A 18 -14.54 -0.66 8.99
C GLU A 18 -15.17 -0.61 7.58
N GLY A 19 -15.07 -1.70 6.80
CA GLY A 19 -15.66 -1.78 5.46
C GLY A 19 -15.02 -0.84 4.43
N ARG A 20 -13.78 -0.38 4.65
CA ARG A 20 -13.04 0.48 3.70
C ARG A 20 -12.20 -0.36 2.75
N TYR A 21 -12.06 0.09 1.50
CA TYR A 21 -11.24 -0.59 0.48
C TYR A 21 -11.65 -2.06 0.23
N THR A 22 -12.93 -2.41 0.39
CA THR A 22 -13.45 -3.78 0.27
C THR A 22 -13.31 -4.38 -1.14
N HIS A 23 -13.09 -3.55 -2.16
CA HIS A 23 -12.82 -3.98 -3.53
C HIS A 23 -11.35 -4.34 -3.78
N PHE A 24 -10.45 -4.17 -2.80
CA PHE A 24 -9.05 -4.54 -2.97
C PHE A 24 -8.89 -6.05 -2.88
N ASP A 25 -8.07 -6.61 -3.77
CA ASP A 25 -7.71 -8.02 -3.72
C ASP A 25 -6.85 -8.31 -2.48
N SER A 26 -7.33 -9.23 -1.64
CA SER A 26 -6.61 -9.66 -0.44
C SER A 26 -5.54 -10.73 -0.74
N GLY A 27 -5.50 -11.27 -1.97
CA GLY A 27 -4.63 -12.37 -2.35
C GLY A 27 -4.90 -13.63 -1.53
N SER A 28 -4.03 -14.64 -1.67
CA SER A 28 -4.18 -15.94 -0.98
C SER A 28 -3.87 -15.89 0.52
N HIS A 29 -3.18 -14.86 1.00
CA HIS A 29 -2.74 -14.73 2.40
C HIS A 29 -3.35 -13.53 3.14
N GLY A 30 -4.44 -12.95 2.62
CA GLY A 30 -5.17 -11.87 3.28
C GLY A 30 -4.30 -10.66 3.60
N PHE A 31 -3.72 -10.04 2.57
CA PHE A 31 -2.81 -8.88 2.60
C PHE A 31 -1.42 -9.12 3.21
N ASN A 32 -1.08 -10.34 3.62
CA ASN A 32 0.27 -10.65 4.08
C ASN A 32 1.24 -10.74 2.89
N ALA A 33 2.09 -9.73 2.73
CA ALA A 33 3.06 -9.65 1.65
C ALA A 33 4.23 -10.66 1.76
N GLN A 34 4.40 -11.34 2.90
CA GLN A 34 5.50 -12.28 3.17
C GLN A 34 6.93 -11.71 3.06
N THR A 35 7.05 -10.40 2.83
CA THR A 35 8.29 -9.62 2.81
C THR A 35 8.04 -8.27 3.47
N LYS A 36 9.11 -7.58 3.89
CA LYS A 36 9.00 -6.24 4.50
C LYS A 36 8.66 -5.21 3.43
N MET A 37 7.60 -4.45 3.63
CA MET A 37 7.13 -3.46 2.66
C MET A 37 7.09 -2.04 3.21
N TRP A 38 7.22 -1.83 4.52
CA TRP A 38 7.10 -0.51 5.14
C TRP A 38 8.02 0.53 4.50
N GLU A 39 9.33 0.25 4.42
CA GLU A 39 10.31 1.19 3.83
C GLU A 39 10.05 1.46 2.34
N LYS A 40 9.65 0.43 1.59
CA LYS A 40 9.30 0.58 0.18
C LYS A 40 8.10 1.51 0.04
N TYR A 41 7.03 1.29 0.79
CA TYR A 41 5.84 2.14 0.76
C TYR A 41 6.12 3.58 1.21
N GLN A 42 7.04 3.80 2.15
CA GLN A 42 7.46 5.17 2.53
C GLN A 42 8.12 5.91 1.35
N ARG A 43 8.98 5.25 0.56
CA ARG A 43 9.59 5.88 -0.64
C ARG A 43 8.55 6.15 -1.72
N MET A 44 7.65 5.19 -1.97
CA MET A 44 6.53 5.36 -2.92
C MET A 44 5.64 6.55 -2.52
N LEU A 45 5.30 6.65 -1.24
CA LEU A 45 4.49 7.73 -0.67
C LEU A 45 5.16 9.10 -0.83
N ALA A 46 6.48 9.19 -0.61
CA ALA A 46 7.22 10.44 -0.79
C ALA A 46 7.14 10.96 -2.24
N ILE A 47 7.29 10.09 -3.23
CA ILE A 47 7.16 10.46 -4.65
C ILE A 47 5.72 10.84 -4.98
N TRP A 48 4.73 10.07 -4.52
CA TRP A 48 3.31 10.36 -4.78
C TRP A 48 2.86 11.71 -4.20
N LEU A 49 3.33 12.06 -2.99
CA LEU A 49 3.06 13.37 -2.39
C LEU A 49 3.77 14.53 -3.10
N ALA A 50 4.87 14.25 -3.81
CA ALA A 50 5.58 15.24 -4.62
C ALA A 50 4.96 15.46 -6.02
N CYS A 51 4.07 14.56 -6.48
CA CYS A 51 3.35 14.75 -7.73
C CYS A 51 2.43 15.99 -7.66
N PRO A 52 2.28 16.78 -8.76
CA PRO A 52 1.38 17.94 -8.79
C PRO A 52 -0.09 17.60 -8.52
N ARG A 53 -0.48 16.35 -8.79
CA ARG A 53 -1.79 15.76 -8.48
C ARG A 53 -1.59 14.33 -8.01
N GLN A 54 -2.44 13.85 -7.11
CA GLN A 54 -2.36 12.49 -6.54
C GLN A 54 -3.26 11.48 -7.27
N TYR A 55 -4.15 11.96 -8.12
CA TYR A 55 -5.11 11.16 -8.89
C TYR A 55 -4.99 11.49 -10.38
N HIS A 56 -5.47 10.58 -11.23
CA HIS A 56 -5.34 10.69 -12.68
C HIS A 56 -3.89 10.93 -13.12
N LEU A 57 -2.98 10.18 -12.48
CA LEU A 57 -1.55 10.22 -12.72
C LEU A 57 -1.24 9.79 -14.16
N SER A 58 -0.24 10.43 -14.76
CA SER A 58 0.35 9.97 -16.01
C SER A 58 1.10 8.66 -15.82
N ALA A 59 1.33 7.93 -16.92
CA ALA A 59 2.13 6.70 -16.88
C ALA A 59 3.56 6.94 -16.35
N VAL A 60 4.13 8.13 -16.60
CA VAL A 60 5.46 8.51 -16.11
C VAL A 60 5.46 8.67 -14.59
N GLU A 61 4.47 9.37 -14.02
CA GLU A 61 4.33 9.54 -12.57
C GLU A 61 4.09 8.19 -11.88
N ILE A 62 3.24 7.33 -12.45
CA ILE A 62 3.01 5.97 -11.94
C ILE A 62 4.31 5.18 -11.93
N ALA A 63 5.08 5.20 -13.02
CA ALA A 63 6.36 4.51 -13.13
C ALA A 63 7.38 5.00 -12.09
N GLN A 64 7.43 6.31 -11.81
CA GLN A 64 8.28 6.87 -10.77
C GLN A 64 7.88 6.36 -9.38
N ILE A 65 6.58 6.33 -9.07
CA ILE A 65 6.07 5.87 -7.78
C ILE A 65 6.38 4.39 -7.56
N ILE A 66 6.09 3.50 -8.52
CA ILE A 66 6.26 2.05 -8.31
C ILE A 66 7.73 1.61 -8.25
N ASN A 67 8.65 2.41 -8.81
CA ASN A 67 10.08 2.14 -8.85
C ASN A 67 10.89 2.85 -7.75
N ALA A 68 10.21 3.42 -6.75
CA ALA A 68 10.81 4.14 -5.62
C ALA A 68 11.69 3.28 -4.69
#